data_AF-A0A1Y4L100-F1
#
_entry.id   AF-A0A1Y4L100-F1
#
_cell.length_a   1.000
_cell.length_b   1.000
_cell.length_c   1.000
_cell.angle_alpha   90.00
_cell.angle_beta   90.00
_cell.angle_gamma   90.00
#
_symmetry.space_group_name_H-M   'P 1'
#
loop_
_entity.id
_entity.type
_entity.pdbx_description
1 polymer ?
#
loop_
_entity_poly.entity_id
_entity_poly.type
_entity_poly.pdbx_seq_one_letter_code
_entity_poly.pdbx_strand_id
1 'polypeptide(L)'
;MGYKSTDALMRHLRESGIQISGSKEKRQLINTGYFHGYKGYRFFNHSGIRLPFTSYREVYATIQYDSQLKTLLYGKMMFIETAIKSIALECIMSACNSENIQVMFDKVVSSYTNAPAHATEKQKIALQQNKLNLQNTIQSNLAQAYKASNPQITHFYHNANHTNVPLWALFEILTMGDFGCLLSRLTFQVRDDISRKIGIDTLGNNDTNRELVYKYIYTLKDLRNAIAHNAVVFDTRFRKIDPTHAMKTCLQHEIGLPYVNFKTIGDYVILMCYYLKRLELPKSEINAFIRDFEKIVEDYRKSVNRNVAAKVIHPDLPSRIAILKKFL
;
A
#
# COMPACT_ATOMS: atom_id res chain seq x y z
N MET A 1 -10.55 26.77 -26.06
CA MET A 1 -9.59 25.66 -26.27
C MET A 1 -10.25 24.65 -27.20
N GLY A 2 -9.67 24.39 -28.38
CA GLY A 2 -10.21 23.42 -29.34
C GLY A 2 -9.76 21.98 -29.04
N TYR A 3 -10.51 21.00 -29.55
CA TYR A 3 -10.11 19.58 -29.48
C TYR A 3 -8.86 19.34 -30.34
N LYS A 4 -7.94 18.48 -29.88
CA LYS A 4 -6.77 18.04 -30.66
C LYS A 4 -6.97 16.60 -31.12
N SER A 5 -6.84 16.34 -32.42
CA SER A 5 -6.76 14.97 -32.95
C SER A 5 -5.47 14.28 -32.51
N THR A 6 -5.40 12.96 -32.62
CA THR A 6 -4.17 12.20 -32.33
C THR A 6 -2.99 12.69 -33.16
N ASP A 7 -3.20 13.03 -34.44
CA ASP A 7 -2.14 13.57 -35.30
C ASP A 7 -1.65 14.94 -34.83
N ALA A 8 -2.57 15.79 -34.35
CA ALA A 8 -2.21 17.07 -33.74
C ALA A 8 -1.42 16.89 -32.42
N LEU A 9 -1.74 15.85 -31.64
CA LEU A 9 -0.98 15.49 -30.44
C LEU A 9 0.42 14.96 -30.79
N MET A 10 0.55 14.13 -31.82
CA MET A 10 1.86 13.69 -32.32
C MET A 10 2.71 14.87 -32.80
N ARG A 11 2.12 15.83 -33.53
CA ARG A 11 2.82 17.05 -33.93
C ARG A 11 3.30 17.87 -32.73
N HIS A 12 2.43 18.08 -31.75
CA HIS A 12 2.78 18.78 -30.52
C HIS A 12 3.90 18.09 -29.72
N LEU A 13 3.94 16.76 -29.70
CA LEU A 13 5.04 16.01 -29.08
C LEU A 13 6.37 16.27 -29.78
N ARG A 14 6.40 16.32 -31.12
CA ARG A 14 7.60 16.66 -31.90
C ARG A 14 8.08 18.08 -31.60
N GLU A 15 7.16 19.05 -31.58
CA GLU A 15 7.44 20.44 -31.19
C GLU A 15 8.00 20.54 -29.77
N SER A 16 7.62 19.60 -28.89
CA SER A 16 8.11 19.50 -27.51
C SER A 16 9.44 18.73 -27.38
N GLY A 17 10.08 18.34 -28.48
CA GLY A 17 11.35 17.61 -28.52
C GLY A 17 11.22 16.08 -28.40
N ILE A 18 10.02 15.51 -28.53
CA ILE A 18 9.78 14.06 -28.46
C ILE A 18 9.59 13.51 -29.87
N GLN A 19 10.54 12.71 -30.34
CA GLN A 19 10.43 12.02 -31.62
C GLN A 19 9.29 11.00 -31.54
N ILE A 20 8.30 11.14 -32.42
CA ILE A 20 7.16 10.23 -32.55
C ILE A 20 6.75 10.09 -34.02
N SER A 21 6.52 8.89 -34.53
CA SER A 21 6.22 8.63 -35.94
C SER A 21 5.55 7.28 -36.19
N GLY A 22 4.93 7.14 -37.36
CA GLY A 22 4.33 5.88 -37.81
C GLY A 22 3.02 5.50 -37.13
N SER A 23 2.37 4.49 -37.69
CA SER A 23 1.06 3.97 -37.24
C SER A 23 1.15 3.28 -35.87
N LYS A 24 2.28 2.62 -35.58
CA LYS A 24 2.52 1.94 -34.30
C LYS A 24 2.51 2.91 -33.12
N GLU A 25 3.30 3.97 -33.16
CA GLU A 25 3.37 4.93 -32.05
C GLU A 25 2.10 5.77 -31.95
N LYS A 26 1.44 6.05 -33.09
CA LYS A 26 0.09 6.63 -33.11
C LYS A 26 -0.89 5.75 -32.31
N ARG A 27 -0.88 4.43 -32.54
CA ARG A 27 -1.73 3.48 -31.81
C ARG A 27 -1.38 3.42 -30.32
N GLN A 28 -0.09 3.42 -29.99
CA GLN A 28 0.36 3.46 -28.59
C GLN A 28 -0.12 4.74 -27.87
N LEU A 29 -0.07 5.89 -28.53
CA LEU A 29 -0.59 7.15 -28.00
C LEU A 29 -2.11 7.12 -27.78
N ILE A 30 -2.86 6.48 -28.67
CA ILE A 30 -4.29 6.23 -28.49
C ILE A 30 -4.53 5.34 -27.27
N ASN A 31 -3.83 4.20 -27.18
CA ASN A 31 -4.07 3.20 -26.14
C ASN A 31 -3.63 3.65 -24.74
N THR A 32 -2.65 4.55 -24.65
CA THR A 32 -2.14 5.06 -23.36
C THR A 32 -2.74 6.41 -22.96
N GLY A 33 -3.31 7.13 -23.92
CA GLY A 33 -3.82 8.48 -23.73
C GLY A 33 -2.73 9.54 -23.55
N TYR A 34 -2.95 10.75 -24.05
CA TYR A 34 -1.98 11.83 -23.93
C TYR A 34 -1.82 12.37 -22.49
N PHE A 35 -2.95 12.51 -21.77
CA PHE A 35 -2.92 13.04 -20.41
C PHE A 35 -2.39 12.00 -19.42
N HIS A 36 -2.99 10.80 -19.43
CA HIS A 36 -2.56 9.71 -18.56
C HIS A 36 -1.14 9.23 -18.91
N GLY A 37 -0.85 8.98 -20.18
CA GLY A 37 0.48 8.57 -20.66
C GLY A 37 1.52 9.68 -20.64
N TYR A 38 1.58 10.52 -21.68
CA TYR A 38 2.71 11.47 -21.78
C TYR A 38 2.77 12.48 -20.62
N LYS A 39 1.67 13.17 -20.28
CA LYS A 39 1.69 14.17 -19.20
C LYS A 39 1.91 13.54 -17.81
N GLY A 40 1.38 12.35 -17.57
CA GLY A 40 1.56 11.63 -16.31
C GLY A 40 2.99 11.14 -16.09
N TYR A 41 3.67 10.69 -17.15
CA TYR A 41 4.94 9.97 -17.06
C TYR A 41 6.17 10.80 -17.42
N ARG A 42 6.02 12.02 -17.95
CA ARG A 42 7.17 12.91 -18.28
C ARG A 42 7.95 13.45 -17.09
N PHE A 43 7.49 13.19 -15.87
CA PHE A 43 8.09 13.67 -14.63
C PHE A 43 8.46 12.51 -13.72
N PHE A 44 9.40 12.75 -12.81
CA PHE A 44 9.78 11.84 -11.74
C PHE A 44 9.44 12.49 -10.39
N ASN A 45 8.62 11.83 -9.58
CA ASN A 45 8.14 12.28 -8.27
C ASN A 45 7.22 13.53 -8.33
N HIS A 46 7.73 14.68 -8.82
CA HIS A 46 6.96 15.92 -8.97
C HIS A 46 7.27 16.64 -10.29
N SER A 47 6.44 17.64 -10.64
CA SER A 47 6.52 18.36 -11.93
C SER A 47 7.82 19.13 -12.17
N GLY A 48 8.63 19.34 -11.13
CA GLY A 48 9.93 20.01 -11.22
C GLY A 48 11.04 19.11 -11.77
N ILE A 49 10.88 17.78 -11.74
CA ILE A 49 11.91 16.84 -12.20
C ILE A 49 11.43 16.19 -13.50
N ARG A 50 11.78 16.80 -14.63
CA ARG A 50 11.46 16.24 -15.95
C ARG A 50 12.41 15.10 -16.31
N LEU A 51 11.84 14.01 -16.84
CA LEU A 51 12.62 12.93 -17.43
C LEU A 51 13.11 13.36 -18.82
N PRO A 52 14.41 13.18 -19.15
CA PRO A 52 15.00 13.65 -20.40
C PRO A 52 14.70 12.70 -21.56
N PHE A 53 13.42 12.48 -21.84
CA PHE A 53 12.98 11.66 -22.97
C PHE A 53 13.32 12.34 -24.30
N THR A 54 13.82 11.58 -25.26
CA THR A 54 14.08 12.05 -26.62
C THR A 54 13.12 11.44 -27.65
N SER A 55 12.49 10.31 -27.30
CA SER A 55 11.55 9.61 -28.17
C SER A 55 10.31 9.11 -27.42
N TYR A 56 9.21 8.96 -28.15
CA TYR A 56 7.98 8.42 -27.59
C TYR A 56 8.12 6.94 -27.21
N ARG A 57 9.05 6.21 -27.85
CA ARG A 57 9.43 4.85 -27.44
C ARG A 57 9.86 4.79 -25.97
N GLU A 58 10.62 5.75 -25.47
CA GLU A 58 11.06 5.78 -24.06
C GLU A 58 9.91 6.13 -23.12
N VAL A 59 9.02 7.04 -23.53
CA VAL A 59 7.79 7.36 -22.81
C VAL A 59 6.94 6.10 -22.68
N TYR A 60 6.72 5.42 -23.80
CA TYR A 60 5.95 4.18 -23.85
C TYR A 60 6.60 3.08 -23.02
N ALA A 61 7.92 2.91 -23.09
CA ALA A 61 8.65 1.96 -22.26
C ALA A 61 8.50 2.24 -20.75
N THR A 62 8.48 3.51 -20.35
CA THR A 62 8.24 3.90 -18.94
C THR A 62 6.81 3.60 -18.50
N ILE A 63 5.82 3.80 -19.38
CA ILE A 63 4.43 3.41 -19.13
C ILE A 63 4.31 1.89 -18.97
N GLN A 64 4.99 1.12 -19.85
CA GLN A 64 5.00 -0.34 -19.76
C GLN A 64 5.69 -0.83 -18.49
N TYR A 65 6.82 -0.23 -18.10
CA TYR A 65 7.51 -0.53 -16.85
C TYR A 65 6.58 -0.37 -15.64
N ASP A 66 5.91 0.78 -15.52
CA ASP A 66 4.96 1.03 -14.44
C ASP A 66 3.76 0.07 -14.46
N SER A 67 3.24 -0.24 -15.65
CA SER A 67 2.16 -1.22 -15.81
C SER A 67 2.59 -2.62 -15.36
N GLN A 68 3.80 -3.06 -15.73
CA GLN A 68 4.33 -4.36 -15.34
C GLN A 68 4.58 -4.43 -13.82
N LEU A 69 5.08 -3.35 -13.22
CA LEU A 69 5.19 -3.24 -11.76
C LEU A 69 3.82 -3.40 -11.09
N LYS A 70 2.80 -2.67 -11.55
CA LYS A 70 1.44 -2.80 -11.01
C LYS A 70 0.91 -4.23 -11.10
N THR A 71 1.07 -4.87 -12.25
CA THR A 71 0.66 -6.27 -12.45
C THR A 71 1.38 -7.22 -11.50
N LEU A 72 2.71 -7.09 -11.36
CA LEU A 72 3.52 -7.92 -10.47
C LEU A 72 3.10 -7.74 -8.99
N LEU A 73 2.87 -6.50 -8.57
CA LEU A 73 2.58 -6.16 -7.18
C LEU A 73 1.15 -6.51 -6.77
N TYR A 74 0.18 -6.46 -7.68
CA TYR A 74 -1.24 -6.60 -7.36
C TYR A 74 -1.56 -7.89 -6.60
N GLY A 75 -1.18 -9.05 -7.15
CA GLY A 75 -1.51 -10.34 -6.54
C GLY A 75 -0.94 -10.51 -5.14
N LYS A 76 0.33 -10.12 -4.93
CA LYS A 76 0.97 -10.20 -3.61
C LYS A 76 0.44 -9.14 -2.64
N MET A 77 0.04 -7.96 -3.12
CA MET A 77 -0.60 -6.94 -2.28
C MET A 77 -1.95 -7.43 -1.74
N MET A 78 -2.79 -8.01 -2.60
CA MET A 78 -4.09 -8.57 -2.18
C MET A 78 -3.92 -9.71 -1.17
N PHE A 79 -2.95 -10.60 -1.39
CA PHE A 79 -2.61 -11.66 -0.43
C PHE A 79 -2.25 -11.08 0.94
N ILE A 80 -1.36 -10.09 0.98
CA ILE A 80 -0.95 -9.42 2.23
C ILE A 80 -2.17 -8.78 2.92
N GLU A 81 -3.02 -8.06 2.18
CA GLU A 81 -4.22 -7.42 2.74
C GLU A 81 -5.15 -8.46 3.39
N THR A 82 -5.47 -9.55 2.69
CA THR A 82 -6.35 -10.62 3.18
C THR A 82 -5.77 -11.32 4.41
N ALA A 83 -4.49 -11.71 4.36
CA ALA A 83 -3.85 -12.44 5.44
C ALA A 83 -3.76 -11.61 6.73
N ILE A 84 -3.35 -10.34 6.63
CA ILE A 84 -3.25 -9.47 7.82
C ILE A 84 -4.63 -9.16 8.40
N LYS A 85 -5.67 -8.95 7.57
CA LYS A 85 -7.04 -8.79 8.05
C LYS A 85 -7.52 -10.02 8.81
N SER A 86 -7.27 -11.21 8.27
CA SER A 86 -7.64 -12.48 8.90
C SER A 86 -6.94 -12.68 10.25
N ILE A 87 -5.62 -12.45 10.32
CA ILE A 87 -4.85 -12.52 11.57
C ILE A 87 -5.38 -11.51 12.59
N ALA A 88 -5.59 -10.26 12.19
CA ALA A 88 -6.09 -9.23 13.08
C ALA A 88 -7.49 -9.55 13.62
N LEU A 89 -8.38 -10.06 12.77
CA LEU A 89 -9.71 -10.51 13.16
C LEU A 89 -9.65 -11.61 14.22
N GLU A 90 -8.81 -12.63 14.01
CA GLU A 90 -8.60 -13.73 14.96
C GLU A 90 -8.13 -13.19 16.32
N CYS A 91 -7.11 -12.32 16.34
CA CYS A 91 -6.60 -11.73 17.57
C CYS A 91 -7.66 -10.87 18.29
N ILE A 92 -8.43 -10.06 17.55
CA ILE A 92 -9.49 -9.23 18.12
C ILE A 92 -10.61 -10.07 18.73
N MET A 93 -11.09 -11.08 18.00
CA MET A 93 -12.16 -11.97 18.47
C MET A 93 -11.72 -12.77 19.69
N SER A 94 -10.47 -13.25 19.70
CA SER A 94 -9.89 -13.96 20.84
C SER A 94 -9.78 -13.05 22.07
N ALA A 95 -9.34 -11.81 21.89
CA ALA A 95 -9.18 -10.85 22.98
C ALA A 95 -10.52 -10.40 23.60
N CYS A 96 -11.60 -10.29 22.81
CA CYS A 96 -12.92 -9.91 23.33
C CYS A 96 -13.82 -11.10 23.69
N ASN A 97 -13.44 -12.31 23.26
CA ASN A 97 -14.21 -13.56 23.32
C ASN A 97 -15.63 -13.40 22.74
N SER A 98 -15.74 -12.76 21.58
CA SER A 98 -17.02 -12.46 20.93
C SER A 98 -16.84 -12.11 19.46
N GLU A 99 -17.88 -12.33 18.65
CA GLU A 99 -17.98 -11.79 17.29
C GLU A 99 -18.77 -10.47 17.24
N ASN A 100 -19.22 -9.93 18.38
CA ASN A 100 -20.06 -8.75 18.43
C ASN A 100 -19.23 -7.45 18.34
N ILE A 101 -19.64 -6.54 17.44
CA ILE A 101 -18.94 -5.26 17.21
C ILE A 101 -18.94 -4.37 18.46
N GLN A 102 -20.03 -4.34 19.23
CA GLN A 102 -20.12 -3.54 20.46
C GLN A 102 -19.18 -4.10 21.54
N VAL A 103 -19.09 -5.42 21.68
CA VAL A 103 -18.15 -6.07 22.61
C VAL A 103 -16.70 -5.76 22.24
N MET A 104 -16.37 -5.70 20.94
CA MET A 104 -15.06 -5.22 20.47
C MET A 104 -14.79 -3.78 20.94
N PHE A 105 -15.74 -2.87 20.73
CA PHE A 105 -15.60 -1.48 21.17
C PHE A 105 -15.35 -1.35 22.67
N ASP A 106 -15.97 -2.19 23.48
CA ASP A 106 -15.90 -2.08 24.94
C ASP A 106 -14.65 -2.73 25.53
N LYS A 107 -14.16 -3.83 24.93
CA LYS A 107 -13.03 -4.59 25.47
C LYS A 107 -11.68 -4.30 24.81
N VAL A 108 -11.64 -4.09 23.49
CA VAL A 108 -10.36 -4.09 22.74
C VAL A 108 -10.01 -2.75 22.10
N VAL A 109 -10.97 -1.83 21.99
CA VAL A 109 -10.70 -0.46 21.52
C VAL A 109 -10.33 0.43 22.71
N SER A 110 -9.25 1.19 22.56
CA SER A 110 -8.80 2.14 23.58
C SER A 110 -9.84 3.24 23.78
N SER A 111 -10.13 3.55 25.04
CA SER A 111 -11.17 4.47 25.49
C SER A 111 -10.67 5.26 26.70
N TYR A 112 -11.52 6.12 27.25
CA TYR A 112 -11.21 6.81 28.52
C TYR A 112 -11.00 5.83 29.68
N THR A 113 -11.84 4.78 29.75
CA THR A 113 -11.95 3.88 30.91
C THR A 113 -10.90 2.79 30.94
N ASN A 114 -10.36 2.39 29.78
CA ASN A 114 -9.32 1.36 29.67
C ASN A 114 -7.95 1.93 29.24
N ALA A 115 -7.78 3.25 29.33
CA ALA A 115 -6.50 3.90 29.07
C ALA A 115 -5.40 3.42 30.05
N PRO A 116 -4.12 3.41 29.63
CA PRO A 116 -3.02 3.08 30.53
C PRO A 116 -3.03 3.92 31.81
N ALA A 117 -2.61 3.35 32.94
CA ALA A 117 -2.65 4.03 34.24
C ALA A 117 -1.85 5.35 34.27
N HIS A 118 -0.78 5.45 33.49
CA HIS A 118 0.06 6.64 33.35
C HIS A 118 -0.47 7.65 32.33
N ALA A 119 -1.60 7.39 31.67
CA ALA A 119 -2.18 8.31 30.70
C ALA A 119 -2.75 9.56 31.39
N THR A 120 -2.37 10.72 30.87
CA THR A 120 -2.93 12.01 31.29
C THR A 120 -4.41 12.11 30.93
N GLU A 121 -5.13 12.97 31.64
CA GLU A 121 -6.56 13.22 31.39
C GLU A 121 -6.84 13.61 29.93
N LYS A 122 -6.00 14.49 29.38
CA LYS A 122 -6.07 14.89 27.96
C LYS A 122 -5.92 13.70 27.01
N GLN A 123 -5.02 12.76 27.31
CA GLN A 123 -4.85 11.55 26.51
C GLN A 123 -6.08 10.63 26.60
N LYS A 124 -6.65 10.45 27.80
CA LYS A 124 -7.87 9.65 27.99
C LYS A 124 -9.05 10.20 27.20
N ILE A 125 -9.26 11.52 27.24
CA ILE A 125 -10.29 12.21 26.43
C ILE A 125 -10.04 11.97 24.93
N ALA A 126 -8.79 12.09 24.48
CA ALA A 126 -8.44 11.84 23.08
C ALA A 126 -8.71 10.38 22.66
N LEU A 127 -8.41 9.39 23.52
CA LEU A 127 -8.72 7.98 23.27
C LEU A 127 -10.23 7.75 23.12
N GLN A 128 -11.04 8.35 24.00
CA GLN A 128 -12.49 8.26 23.89
C GLN A 128 -13.03 8.90 22.61
N GLN A 129 -12.54 10.09 22.26
CA GLN A 129 -12.93 10.74 21.00
C GLN A 129 -12.57 9.87 19.80
N ASN A 130 -11.41 9.21 19.83
CA ASN A 130 -11.00 8.29 18.77
C ASN A 130 -11.90 7.04 18.68
N LYS A 131 -12.36 6.50 19.82
CA LYS A 131 -13.35 5.40 19.85
C LYS A 131 -14.67 5.82 19.19
N LEU A 132 -15.19 7.01 19.52
CA LEU A 132 -16.41 7.55 18.92
C LEU A 132 -16.25 7.79 17.41
N ASN A 133 -15.11 8.32 16.98
CA ASN A 133 -14.82 8.51 15.56
C ASN A 133 -14.78 7.16 14.81
N LEU A 134 -14.18 6.13 15.40
CA LEU A 134 -14.15 4.79 14.83
C LEU A 134 -15.57 4.18 14.74
N GLN A 135 -16.42 4.39 15.74
CA GLN A 135 -17.83 3.99 15.68
C GLN A 135 -18.54 4.65 14.50
N ASN A 136 -18.36 5.96 14.29
CA ASN A 136 -18.94 6.67 13.15
C ASN A 136 -18.45 6.11 11.81
N THR A 137 -17.16 5.82 11.68
CA THR A 137 -16.58 5.20 10.47
C THR A 137 -17.19 3.82 10.20
N ILE A 138 -17.28 2.96 11.22
CA ILE A 138 -17.86 1.61 11.07
C ILE A 138 -19.34 1.69 10.68
N GLN A 139 -20.12 2.56 11.30
CA GLN A 139 -21.53 2.75 10.94
C GLN A 139 -21.69 3.30 9.51
N SER A 140 -20.82 4.22 9.10
CA SER A 140 -20.81 4.75 7.72
C SER A 140 -20.51 3.65 6.71
N ASN A 141 -19.54 2.78 6.99
CA ASN A 141 -19.20 1.65 6.13
C ASN A 141 -20.34 0.64 6.02
N LEU A 142 -21.01 0.32 7.13
CA LEU A 142 -22.19 -0.56 7.13
C LEU A 142 -23.34 0.05 6.32
N ALA A 143 -23.64 1.34 6.53
CA ALA A 143 -24.69 2.04 5.78
C ALA A 143 -24.38 2.11 4.28
N GLN A 144 -23.12 2.35 3.90
CA GLN A 144 -22.69 2.36 2.51
C GLN A 144 -22.79 0.96 1.87
N ALA A 145 -22.35 -0.07 2.58
CA ALA A 145 -22.43 -1.45 2.09
C ALA A 145 -23.90 -1.90 1.92
N TYR A 146 -24.77 -1.56 2.86
CA TYR A 146 -26.21 -1.78 2.75
C TYR A 146 -26.80 -1.04 1.55
N LYS A 147 -26.49 0.25 1.38
CA LYS A 147 -26.92 1.06 0.23
C LYS A 147 -26.45 0.47 -1.11
N ALA A 148 -25.26 -0.12 -1.13
CA ALA A 148 -24.69 -0.78 -2.30
C ALA A 148 -25.26 -2.19 -2.54
N SER A 149 -26.26 -2.63 -1.76
CA SER A 149 -26.84 -3.98 -1.82
C SER A 149 -25.79 -5.08 -1.68
N ASN A 150 -24.79 -4.88 -0.81
CA ASN A 150 -23.82 -5.92 -0.50
C ASN A 150 -24.56 -7.12 0.13
N PRO A 151 -24.52 -8.31 -0.50
CA PRO A 151 -25.37 -9.44 -0.11
C PRO A 151 -25.10 -9.94 1.31
N GLN A 152 -23.84 -9.90 1.75
CA GLN A 152 -23.42 -10.32 3.08
C GLN A 152 -23.98 -9.38 4.15
N ILE A 153 -23.95 -8.07 3.91
CA ILE A 153 -24.48 -7.08 4.86
C ILE A 153 -26.00 -7.06 4.86
N THR A 154 -26.65 -7.09 3.70
CA THR A 154 -28.12 -7.08 3.60
C THR A 154 -28.74 -8.30 4.29
N HIS A 155 -28.09 -9.48 4.19
CA HIS A 155 -28.52 -10.70 4.86
C HIS A 155 -28.73 -10.51 6.37
N PHE A 156 -27.82 -9.78 7.05
CA PHE A 156 -27.93 -9.56 8.50
C PHE A 156 -29.02 -8.57 8.89
N TYR A 157 -29.40 -7.64 8.01
CA TYR A 157 -30.45 -6.66 8.29
C TYR A 157 -31.85 -7.11 7.88
N HIS A 158 -31.97 -8.04 6.93
CA HIS A 158 -33.26 -8.52 6.42
C HIS A 158 -33.80 -9.75 7.16
N ASN A 159 -32.93 -10.48 7.86
CA ASN A 159 -33.31 -11.69 8.59
C ASN A 159 -33.55 -11.40 10.07
N ALA A 160 -34.79 -11.56 10.53
CA ALA A 160 -35.20 -11.30 11.92
C ALA A 160 -34.46 -12.17 12.97
N ASN A 161 -33.84 -13.27 12.54
CA ASN A 161 -33.06 -14.16 13.41
C ASN A 161 -31.64 -13.64 13.70
N HIS A 162 -31.19 -12.59 13.00
CA HIS A 162 -29.91 -11.94 13.25
C HIS A 162 -30.12 -10.64 14.01
N THR A 163 -29.44 -10.50 15.15
CA THR A 163 -29.54 -9.29 15.97
C THR A 163 -28.54 -8.21 15.57
N ASN A 164 -27.37 -8.58 15.04
CA ASN A 164 -26.31 -7.64 14.67
C ASN A 164 -25.40 -8.20 13.57
N VAL A 165 -24.70 -7.32 12.86
CA VAL A 165 -23.62 -7.70 11.93
C VAL A 165 -22.41 -8.18 12.74
N PRO A 166 -21.86 -9.37 12.47
CA PRO A 166 -20.69 -9.89 13.19
C PRO A 166 -19.38 -9.27 12.69
N LEU A 167 -18.33 -9.36 13.51
CA LEU A 167 -17.00 -8.79 13.22
C LEU A 167 -16.39 -9.30 11.92
N TRP A 168 -16.51 -10.59 11.63
CA TRP A 168 -15.98 -11.15 10.38
C TRP A 168 -16.67 -10.54 9.15
N ALA A 169 -17.96 -10.25 9.23
CA ALA A 169 -18.68 -9.59 8.14
C ALA A 169 -18.32 -8.12 7.98
N LEU A 170 -18.05 -7.43 9.10
CA LEU A 170 -17.49 -6.09 9.06
C LEU A 170 -16.12 -6.07 8.35
N PHE A 171 -15.23 -7.02 8.65
CA PHE A 171 -13.87 -7.06 8.11
C PHE A 171 -13.84 -7.18 6.58
N GLU A 172 -14.81 -7.88 5.98
CA GLU A 172 -14.93 -8.01 4.52
C GLU A 172 -15.20 -6.67 3.83
N ILE A 173 -15.92 -5.75 4.48
CA ILE A 173 -16.26 -4.45 3.90
C ILE A 173 -15.27 -3.33 4.27
N LEU A 174 -14.35 -3.57 5.20
CA LEU A 174 -13.34 -2.56 5.56
C LEU A 174 -12.38 -2.34 4.40
N THR A 175 -12.16 -1.08 4.01
CA THR A 175 -11.03 -0.75 3.15
C THR A 175 -9.71 -0.95 3.91
N MET A 176 -8.58 -1.10 3.20
CA MET A 176 -7.27 -1.17 3.86
C MET A 176 -6.96 0.07 4.74
N GLY A 177 -7.55 1.23 4.38
CA GLY A 177 -7.45 2.46 5.17
C GLY A 177 -8.24 2.41 6.47
N ASP A 178 -9.50 1.93 6.41
CA ASP A 178 -10.35 1.76 7.59
C ASP A 178 -9.80 0.68 8.52
N PHE A 179 -9.25 -0.38 7.93
CA PHE A 179 -8.55 -1.42 8.66
C PHE A 179 -7.34 -0.86 9.42
N GLY A 180 -6.49 -0.08 8.75
CA GLY A 180 -5.39 0.63 9.43
C GLY A 180 -5.89 1.56 10.54
N CYS A 181 -7.03 2.23 10.34
CA CYS A 181 -7.66 3.07 11.35
C CYS A 181 -8.09 2.24 12.57
N LEU A 182 -8.81 1.14 12.36
CA LEU A 182 -9.22 0.21 13.42
C LEU A 182 -8.02 -0.22 14.27
N LEU A 183 -6.95 -0.73 13.63
CA LEU A 183 -5.75 -1.19 14.32
C LEU A 183 -5.11 -0.08 15.16
N SER A 184 -5.06 1.15 14.63
CA SER A 184 -4.51 2.31 15.34
C SER A 184 -5.32 2.72 16.58
N ARG A 185 -6.51 2.17 16.80
CA ARG A 185 -7.37 2.44 17.97
C ARG A 185 -7.43 1.29 18.97
N LEU A 186 -6.88 0.12 18.65
CA LEU A 186 -6.82 -1.00 19.57
C LEU A 186 -5.98 -0.69 20.81
N THR A 187 -6.21 -1.40 21.90
CA THR A 187 -5.34 -1.37 23.09
C THR A 187 -3.94 -1.91 22.76
N PHE A 188 -2.93 -1.53 23.55
CA PHE A 188 -1.55 -1.99 23.33
C PHE A 188 -1.44 -3.51 23.36
N GLN A 189 -2.15 -4.17 24.29
CA GLN A 189 -2.16 -5.63 24.38
C GLN A 189 -2.57 -6.30 23.06
N VAL A 190 -3.67 -5.86 22.46
CA VAL A 190 -4.17 -6.46 21.22
C VAL A 190 -3.26 -6.14 20.04
N ARG A 191 -2.63 -4.95 20.01
CA ARG A 191 -1.60 -4.64 18.99
C ARG A 191 -0.37 -5.53 19.12
N ASP A 192 0.07 -5.81 20.35
CA ASP A 192 1.17 -6.73 20.62
C ASP A 192 0.79 -8.17 20.21
N ASP A 193 -0.45 -8.61 20.49
CA ASP A 193 -0.94 -9.92 20.05
C ASP A 193 -0.93 -10.06 18.53
N ILE A 194 -1.41 -9.05 17.80
CA ILE A 194 -1.38 -9.01 16.33
C ILE A 194 0.07 -9.01 15.83
N SER A 195 0.93 -8.17 16.41
CA SER A 195 2.32 -8.07 15.97
C SER A 195 3.06 -9.40 16.15
N ARG A 196 2.86 -10.07 17.30
CA ARG A 196 3.41 -11.40 17.57
C ARG A 196 2.85 -12.47 16.63
N LYS A 197 1.55 -12.45 16.34
CA LYS A 197 0.92 -13.41 15.43
C LYS A 197 1.40 -13.25 13.98
N ILE A 198 1.71 -12.03 13.54
CA ILE A 198 2.37 -11.77 12.25
C ILE A 198 3.88 -12.10 12.32
N GLY A 199 4.49 -12.10 13.50
CA GLY A 199 5.93 -12.25 13.68
C GLY A 199 6.71 -10.96 13.41
N ILE A 200 6.08 -9.79 13.53
CA ILE A 200 6.78 -8.49 13.52
C ILE A 200 7.22 -8.21 14.93
N ASP A 201 8.54 -8.16 15.14
CA ASP A 201 9.10 -7.96 16.47
C ASP A 201 8.82 -6.54 17.00
N THR A 202 8.05 -6.45 18.08
CA THR A 202 7.83 -5.23 18.87
C THR A 202 8.75 -5.13 20.08
N LEU A 203 9.59 -6.14 20.34
CA LEU A 203 10.42 -6.27 21.55
C LEU A 203 11.70 -5.44 21.49
N GLY A 204 12.15 -5.02 20.32
CA GLY A 204 13.18 -3.99 20.22
C GLY A 204 12.61 -2.65 20.70
N ASN A 205 13.22 -2.03 21.71
CA ASN A 205 12.88 -0.75 22.39
C ASN A 205 12.52 0.47 21.50
N ASN A 206 12.35 0.30 20.20
CA ASN A 206 12.05 1.33 19.21
C ASN A 206 10.56 1.49 18.88
N ASP A 207 9.69 0.51 19.15
CA ASP A 207 8.22 0.62 18.92
C ASP A 207 7.41 0.76 20.22
N THR A 208 7.74 1.78 21.01
CA THR A 208 7.11 2.04 22.31
C THR A 208 5.58 2.16 22.26
N ASN A 209 5.01 2.58 21.13
CA ASN A 209 3.56 2.78 21.00
C ASN A 209 2.85 1.63 20.25
N ARG A 210 3.58 0.56 19.88
CA ARG A 210 3.05 -0.62 19.16
C ARG A 210 2.38 -0.21 17.84
N GLU A 211 3.07 0.64 17.09
CA GLU A 211 2.53 1.31 15.90
C GLU A 211 3.01 0.70 14.59
N LEU A 212 4.01 -0.19 14.62
CA LEU A 212 4.64 -0.73 13.42
C LEU A 212 3.62 -1.33 12.45
N VAL A 213 2.74 -2.21 12.93
CA VAL A 213 1.79 -2.94 12.07
C VAL A 213 0.88 -1.98 11.30
N TYR A 214 0.17 -1.08 11.99
CA TYR A 214 -0.78 -0.21 11.30
C TYR A 214 -0.08 0.87 10.46
N LYS A 215 1.13 1.31 10.84
CA LYS A 215 1.91 2.26 10.02
C LYS A 215 2.42 1.63 8.74
N TYR A 216 2.89 0.38 8.79
CA TYR A 216 3.23 -0.37 7.58
C TYR A 216 2.01 -0.63 6.70
N ILE A 217 0.86 -0.95 7.30
CA ILE A 217 -0.41 -1.08 6.56
C ILE A 217 -0.75 0.25 5.87
N TYR A 218 -0.58 1.40 6.51
CA TYR A 218 -0.81 2.67 5.84
C TYR A 218 0.17 2.94 4.69
N THR A 219 1.43 2.54 4.84
CA THR A 219 2.43 2.62 3.75
C THR A 219 2.04 1.74 2.57
N LEU A 220 1.64 0.49 2.82
CA LEU A 220 1.16 -0.43 1.78
C LEU A 220 -0.17 0.03 1.17
N LYS A 221 -1.07 0.63 1.96
CA LYS A 221 -2.36 1.14 1.52
C LYS A 221 -2.22 2.24 0.46
N ASP A 222 -1.22 3.12 0.58
CA ASP A 222 -0.99 4.13 -0.45
C ASP A 222 -0.53 3.49 -1.77
N LEU A 223 0.33 2.46 -1.72
CA LEU A 223 0.71 1.68 -2.89
C LEU A 223 -0.48 0.89 -3.47
N ARG A 224 -1.24 0.19 -2.63
CA ARG A 224 -2.44 -0.58 -3.02
C ARG A 224 -3.44 0.31 -3.74
N ASN A 225 -3.70 1.51 -3.21
CA ASN A 225 -4.60 2.47 -3.85
C ASN A 225 -4.05 2.98 -5.19
N ALA A 226 -2.73 3.21 -5.28
CA ALA A 226 -2.11 3.59 -6.55
C ALA A 226 -2.26 2.48 -7.61
N ILE A 227 -2.07 1.22 -7.25
CA ILE A 227 -2.29 0.08 -8.14
C ILE A 227 -3.77 0.00 -8.56
N ALA A 228 -4.70 0.03 -7.61
CA ALA A 228 -6.14 -0.12 -7.86
C ALA A 228 -6.74 1.00 -8.72
N HIS A 229 -6.25 2.24 -8.58
CA HIS A 229 -6.68 3.38 -9.38
C HIS A 229 -5.81 3.64 -10.62
N ASN A 230 -4.93 2.69 -10.96
CA ASN A 230 -4.00 2.79 -12.08
C ASN A 230 -3.14 4.08 -12.06
N ALA A 231 -2.80 4.58 -10.88
CA ALA A 231 -1.86 5.69 -10.72
C ALA A 231 -0.42 5.26 -11.04
N VAL A 232 0.49 6.23 -11.12
CA VAL A 232 1.94 6.00 -11.31
C VAL A 232 2.54 5.48 -10.00
N VAL A 233 3.26 4.36 -10.05
CA VAL A 233 3.89 3.70 -8.90
C VAL A 233 5.41 3.73 -8.93
N PHE A 234 6.03 3.72 -10.12
CA PHE A 234 7.47 3.48 -10.24
C PHE A 234 8.35 4.53 -9.53
N ASP A 235 7.85 5.76 -9.38
CA ASP A 235 8.57 6.89 -8.77
C ASP A 235 8.07 7.24 -7.36
N THR A 236 7.17 6.43 -6.79
CA THR A 236 6.65 6.59 -5.42
C THR A 236 5.91 7.89 -5.12
N ARG A 237 5.46 8.66 -6.14
CA ARG A 237 4.71 9.90 -5.93
C ARG A 237 3.37 9.73 -5.21
N PHE A 238 2.89 8.49 -5.10
CA PHE A 238 1.68 8.13 -4.36
C PHE A 238 1.86 8.19 -2.83
N ARG A 239 3.11 8.22 -2.33
CA ARG A 239 3.42 8.21 -0.90
C ARG A 239 2.78 9.41 -0.19
N LYS A 240 2.06 9.17 0.91
CA LYS A 240 1.48 10.24 1.74
C LYS A 240 2.06 10.33 3.15
N ILE A 241 2.90 9.38 3.55
CA ILE A 241 3.44 9.26 4.90
C ILE A 241 4.94 9.11 4.84
N ASP A 242 5.64 9.79 5.74
CA ASP A 242 7.06 9.55 5.97
C ASP A 242 7.26 8.46 7.04
N PRO A 243 8.17 7.50 6.81
CA PRO A 243 8.40 6.44 7.77
C PRO A 243 8.95 6.97 9.08
N THR A 244 8.38 6.48 10.17
CA THR A 244 8.87 6.75 11.52
C THR A 244 10.19 6.04 11.80
N HIS A 245 10.93 6.51 12.81
CA HIS A 245 12.19 5.90 13.22
C HIS A 245 12.04 4.39 13.44
N ALA A 246 11.03 3.97 14.21
CA ALA A 246 10.72 2.56 14.47
C ALA A 246 10.61 1.72 13.19
N MET A 247 9.89 2.23 12.18
CA MET A 247 9.70 1.54 10.90
C MET A 247 11.02 1.34 10.14
N LYS A 248 11.91 2.33 10.21
CA LYS A 248 13.22 2.25 9.56
C LYS A 248 14.09 1.24 10.29
N THR A 249 14.20 1.36 11.61
CA THR A 249 15.06 0.53 12.43
C THR A 249 14.64 -0.94 12.39
N CYS A 250 13.33 -1.23 12.40
CA CYS A 250 12.83 -2.61 12.28
C CYS A 250 13.36 -3.28 10.99
N LEU A 251 13.15 -2.67 9.82
CA LEU A 251 13.62 -3.25 8.55
C LEU A 251 15.15 -3.24 8.41
N GLN A 252 15.83 -2.23 8.96
CA GLN A 252 17.29 -2.19 8.97
C GLN A 252 17.87 -3.34 9.79
N HIS A 253 17.33 -3.60 10.97
CA HIS A 253 17.81 -4.67 11.86
C HIS A 253 17.43 -6.07 11.35
N GLU A 254 16.17 -6.27 10.99
CA GLU A 254 15.64 -7.58 10.59
C GLU A 254 16.22 -8.08 9.26
N ILE A 255 16.42 -7.18 8.30
CA ILE A 255 16.88 -7.53 6.95
C ILE A 255 18.38 -7.22 6.76
N GLY A 256 18.98 -6.38 7.60
CA GLY A 256 20.36 -5.91 7.44
C GLY A 256 20.49 -4.80 6.38
N LEU A 257 19.45 -3.99 6.19
CA LEU A 257 19.46 -2.90 5.19
C LEU A 257 20.27 -1.70 5.70
N PRO A 258 21.04 -1.02 4.82
CA PRO A 258 21.77 0.19 5.22
C PRO A 258 20.81 1.33 5.60
N TYR A 259 19.69 1.44 4.88
CA TYR A 259 18.64 2.42 5.16
C TYR A 259 17.28 1.98 4.62
N VAL A 260 16.23 2.61 5.15
CA VAL A 260 14.87 2.58 4.60
C VAL A 260 14.26 3.97 4.68
N ASN A 261 13.65 4.44 3.58
CA ASN A 261 12.98 5.74 3.55
C ASN A 261 11.73 5.79 2.66
N PHE A 262 11.35 4.68 2.01
CA PHE A 262 10.21 4.58 1.08
C PHE A 262 10.18 5.64 -0.03
N LYS A 263 11.36 6.05 -0.50
CA LYS A 263 11.52 6.97 -1.65
C LYS A 263 11.71 6.25 -2.98
N THR A 264 11.84 4.92 -2.95
CA THR A 264 12.03 4.09 -4.15
C THR A 264 11.03 2.95 -4.16
N ILE A 265 10.63 2.49 -5.35
CA ILE A 265 9.74 1.32 -5.45
C ILE A 265 10.39 0.07 -4.84
N GLY A 266 11.71 -0.01 -4.84
CA GLY A 266 12.48 -1.08 -4.18
C GLY A 266 12.20 -1.18 -2.68
N ASP A 267 11.99 -0.05 -1.98
CA ASP A 267 11.63 -0.07 -0.55
C ASP A 267 10.28 -0.76 -0.31
N TYR A 268 9.33 -0.58 -1.22
CA TYR A 268 8.02 -1.21 -1.13
C TYR A 268 8.09 -2.70 -1.46
N VAL A 269 8.88 -3.08 -2.47
CA VAL A 269 9.16 -4.50 -2.79
C VAL A 269 9.78 -5.21 -1.59
N ILE A 270 10.74 -4.56 -0.91
CA ILE A 270 11.36 -5.06 0.32
C ILE A 270 10.31 -5.24 1.43
N LEU A 271 9.47 -4.23 1.69
CA LEU A 271 8.42 -4.33 2.71
C LEU A 271 7.41 -5.43 2.39
N MET A 272 7.02 -5.58 1.12
CA MET A 272 6.16 -6.67 0.70
C MET A 272 6.82 -8.03 0.93
N CYS A 273 8.08 -8.22 0.53
CA CYS A 273 8.81 -9.47 0.77
C CYS A 273 8.98 -9.77 2.26
N TYR A 274 9.18 -8.75 3.09
CA TYR A 274 9.18 -8.88 4.54
C TYR A 274 7.86 -9.47 5.04
N TYR A 275 6.72 -8.89 4.65
CA TYR A 275 5.40 -9.46 4.99
C TYR A 275 5.19 -10.85 4.42
N LEU A 276 5.55 -11.11 3.16
CA LEU A 276 5.38 -12.43 2.56
C LEU A 276 6.16 -13.51 3.33
N LYS A 277 7.38 -13.19 3.80
CA LYS A 277 8.17 -14.10 4.64
C LYS A 277 7.52 -14.31 6.01
N ARG A 278 7.05 -13.23 6.64
CA ARG A 278 6.37 -13.26 7.95
C ARG A 278 5.05 -14.02 7.93
N LEU A 279 4.35 -13.98 6.80
CA LEU A 279 3.12 -14.74 6.54
C LEU A 279 3.40 -16.15 6.00
N GLU A 280 4.64 -16.63 6.12
CA GLU A 280 5.07 -18.00 5.79
C GLU A 280 4.80 -18.43 4.34
N LEU A 281 4.78 -17.47 3.39
CA LEU A 281 4.66 -17.81 1.97
C LEU A 281 5.91 -18.59 1.52
N PRO A 282 5.79 -19.64 0.67
CA PRO A 282 6.93 -20.44 0.25
C PRO A 282 8.09 -19.60 -0.29
N LYS A 283 9.30 -19.87 0.21
CA LYS A 283 10.53 -19.16 -0.20
C LYS A 283 10.74 -19.17 -1.73
N SER A 284 10.33 -20.23 -2.41
CA SER A 284 10.39 -20.34 -3.87
C SER A 284 9.53 -19.27 -4.57
N GLU A 285 8.34 -18.99 -4.04
CA GLU A 285 7.43 -17.97 -4.57
C GLU A 285 7.95 -16.55 -4.32
N ILE A 286 8.47 -16.27 -3.13
CA ILE A 286 9.03 -14.95 -2.82
C ILE A 286 10.24 -14.68 -3.73
N ASN A 287 11.10 -15.69 -3.93
CA ASN A 287 12.23 -15.58 -4.85
C ASN A 287 11.77 -15.43 -6.32
N ALA A 288 10.67 -16.05 -6.74
CA ALA A 288 10.10 -15.84 -8.06
C ALA A 288 9.63 -14.39 -8.26
N PHE A 289 8.91 -13.86 -7.28
CA PHE A 289 8.47 -12.46 -7.27
C PHE A 289 9.64 -11.47 -7.37
N ILE A 290 10.74 -11.72 -6.65
CA ILE A 290 11.95 -10.87 -6.73
C ILE A 290 12.62 -10.98 -8.12
N ARG A 291 12.74 -12.19 -8.67
CA ARG A 291 13.33 -12.39 -10.01
C ARG A 291 12.53 -11.67 -11.08
N ASP A 292 11.20 -11.72 -11.01
CA ASP A 292 10.33 -11.02 -11.95
C ASP A 292 10.47 -9.50 -11.82
N PHE A 293 10.58 -8.99 -10.58
CA PHE A 293 10.87 -7.58 -10.34
C PHE A 293 12.21 -7.16 -10.96
N GLU A 294 13.28 -7.91 -10.72
CA GLU A 294 14.61 -7.62 -11.29
C GLU A 294 14.58 -7.65 -12.82
N LYS A 295 13.87 -8.61 -13.41
CA LYS A 295 13.68 -8.71 -14.86
C LYS A 295 12.98 -7.48 -15.42
N ILE A 296 11.87 -7.06 -14.81
CA ILE A 296 11.12 -5.86 -15.22
C ILE A 296 12.01 -4.61 -15.16
N VAL A 297 12.82 -4.47 -14.10
CA VAL A 297 13.76 -3.34 -13.94
C VAL A 297 14.86 -3.37 -15.01
N GLU A 298 15.42 -4.54 -15.30
CA GLU A 298 16.50 -4.68 -16.28
C GLU A 298 16.00 -4.51 -17.72
N ASP A 299 14.83 -5.05 -18.05
CA ASP A 299 14.18 -4.83 -19.35
C ASP A 299 13.87 -3.34 -19.56
N TYR A 300 13.42 -2.65 -18.50
CA TYR A 300 13.24 -1.20 -18.54
C TYR A 300 14.56 -0.47 -18.77
N ARG A 301 15.62 -0.80 -18.02
CA ARG A 301 16.96 -0.20 -18.18
C ARG A 301 17.47 -0.29 -19.62
N LYS A 302 17.27 -1.42 -20.30
CA LYS A 302 17.67 -1.64 -21.69
C LYS A 302 16.80 -0.89 -22.71
N SER A 303 15.59 -0.51 -22.31
CA SER A 303 14.58 0.09 -23.20
C SER A 303 14.64 1.62 -23.29
N VAL A 304 15.41 2.29 -22.42
CA VAL A 304 15.53 3.75 -22.34
C VAL A 304 16.99 4.21 -22.33
N ASN A 305 17.22 5.49 -22.63
CA ASN A 305 18.53 6.11 -22.50
C ASN A 305 19.05 6.03 -21.04
N ARG A 306 20.37 5.87 -20.90
CA ARG A 306 21.10 5.88 -19.62
C ARG A 306 20.71 7.03 -18.68
N ASN A 307 20.47 8.24 -19.19
CA ASN A 307 20.07 9.40 -18.38
C ASN A 307 18.68 9.26 -17.78
N VAL A 308 17.75 8.62 -18.51
CA VAL A 308 16.41 8.30 -18.00
C VAL A 308 16.53 7.18 -16.97
N ALA A 309 17.23 6.10 -17.31
CA ALA A 309 17.43 4.96 -16.41
C ALA A 309 18.09 5.38 -15.09
N ALA A 310 19.10 6.25 -15.12
CA ALA A 310 19.81 6.74 -13.93
C ALA A 310 18.95 7.62 -13.02
N LYS A 311 17.91 8.29 -13.55
CA LYS A 311 16.94 9.04 -12.73
C LYS A 311 15.90 8.12 -12.08
N VAL A 312 15.48 7.08 -12.80
CA VAL A 312 14.37 6.23 -12.40
C VAL A 312 14.80 5.06 -11.52
N ILE A 313 15.94 4.42 -11.85
CA ILE A 313 16.46 3.26 -11.16
C ILE A 313 17.52 3.73 -10.18
N HIS A 314 17.24 3.57 -8.88
CA HIS A 314 18.20 3.91 -7.84
C HIS A 314 19.46 3.04 -7.95
N PRO A 315 20.68 3.59 -7.88
CA PRO A 315 21.92 2.87 -8.20
C PRO A 315 22.21 1.71 -7.24
N ASP A 316 21.80 1.82 -5.98
CA ASP A 316 22.03 0.76 -4.98
C ASP A 316 20.97 -0.36 -5.01
N LEU A 317 19.94 -0.25 -5.85
CA LEU A 317 18.84 -1.21 -5.89
C LEU A 317 19.33 -2.66 -5.99
N PRO A 318 20.28 -3.02 -6.88
CA PRO A 318 20.79 -4.39 -6.96
C PRO A 318 21.40 -4.89 -5.65
N SER A 319 22.17 -4.03 -4.96
CA SER A 319 22.81 -4.38 -3.69
C SER A 319 21.77 -4.63 -2.58
N ARG A 320 20.71 -3.83 -2.54
CA ARG A 320 19.63 -3.95 -1.55
C ARG A 320 18.77 -5.18 -1.81
N ILE A 321 18.49 -5.52 -3.06
CA ILE A 321 17.80 -6.76 -3.43
C ILE A 321 18.66 -8.00 -3.10
N ALA A 322 19.98 -7.92 -3.26
CA ALA A 322 20.88 -9.00 -2.84
C ALA A 322 20.85 -9.22 -1.32
N ILE A 323 20.79 -8.15 -0.52
CA ILE A 323 20.60 -8.24 0.95
C ILE A 323 19.25 -8.91 1.26
N LEU A 324 18.17 -8.47 0.61
CA LEU A 324 16.84 -9.08 0.79
C LEU A 324 16.84 -10.58 0.49
N LYS A 325 17.48 -11.02 -0.60
CA LYS A 325 17.60 -12.44 -0.96
C LYS A 325 18.36 -13.27 0.07
N LYS A 326 19.34 -12.69 0.76
CA LYS A 326 20.06 -13.37 1.86
C LYS A 326 19.19 -13.49 3.11
N PHE A 327 18.31 -12.51 3.34
CA PHE A 327 17.36 -12.55 4.43
C PHE A 327 16.29 -13.64 4.25
N LEU A 328 15.76 -13.83 3.03
CA LEU A 328 14.83 -14.92 2.70
C LEU A 328 15.50 -16.28 2.81
#